data_AF-A0A524R159-F1
#
_entry.id   AF-A0A524R159-F1
#
_cell.length_a   1.000
_cell.length_b   1.000
_cell.length_c   1.000
_cell.angle_alpha   90.00
_cell.angle_beta   90.00
_cell.angle_gamma   90.00
#
_symmetry.space_group_name_H-M   'P 1'
#
loop_
_entity.id
_entity.type
_entity.pdbx_description
1 polymer ?
#
loop_
_entity_poly.entity_id
_entity_poly.type
_entity_poly.pdbx_seq_one_letter_code
_entity_poly.pdbx_strand_id
1 'polypeptide(L)'
;MSDPQVKERLPWEPAIYEHKAALIGRSPEEVSHSANLLTAAILEEIRIYQADFVTVGIDVYNVEAQACGAQVVTTGPQACPEIPIPPWSVERLPRELEVPAIPREGRFQLLLDAARRVTDIFTGSSSMFVDTSRPWPPT
;
A
#
# COMPACT_ATOMS: atom_id res chain seq x y z
N MET A 1 -25.02 -14.81 -4.43
CA MET A 1 -23.66 -14.40 -4.84
C MET A 1 -23.60 -14.56 -6.35
N SER A 2 -23.56 -13.46 -7.09
CA SER A 2 -23.37 -13.51 -8.55
C SER A 2 -21.96 -14.00 -8.85
N ASP A 3 -21.85 -14.94 -9.77
CA ASP A 3 -20.60 -15.43 -10.34
C ASP A 3 -19.75 -14.23 -10.82
N PRO A 4 -18.47 -14.09 -10.43
CA PRO A 4 -17.63 -13.01 -10.96
C PRO A 4 -17.67 -13.06 -12.49
N GLN A 5 -18.14 -11.98 -13.11
CA GLN A 5 -18.17 -11.87 -14.56
C GLN A 5 -16.75 -12.03 -15.09
N VAL A 6 -16.45 -13.20 -15.66
CA VAL A 6 -15.23 -13.42 -16.43
C VAL A 6 -15.28 -12.45 -17.60
N LYS A 7 -14.45 -11.41 -17.55
CA LYS A 7 -14.31 -10.49 -18.68
C LYS A 7 -13.78 -11.29 -19.86
N GLU A 8 -14.35 -11.09 -21.05
CA GLU A 8 -13.92 -11.76 -22.28
C GLU A 8 -12.52 -11.34 -22.77
N ARG A 9 -11.90 -10.38 -22.07
CA ARG A 9 -10.54 -9.90 -22.31
C ARG A 9 -9.62 -10.25 -21.15
N LEU A 10 -8.33 -10.39 -21.45
CA LEU A 10 -7.29 -10.48 -20.42
C LEU A 10 -7.41 -9.30 -19.44
N PRO A 11 -7.34 -9.54 -18.12
CA PRO A 11 -7.28 -8.48 -17.14
C PRO A 11 -6.07 -7.57 -17.39
N TRP A 12 -6.29 -6.27 -17.23
CA TRP A 12 -5.24 -5.27 -17.22
C TRP A 12 -5.04 -4.80 -15.78
N GLU A 13 -3.90 -5.17 -15.23
CA GLU A 13 -3.54 -5.06 -13.82
C GLU A 13 -2.19 -4.37 -13.64
N PRO A 14 -2.05 -3.08 -14.02
CA PRO A 14 -0.81 -2.37 -13.80
C PRO A 14 -0.58 -2.18 -12.29
N ALA A 15 0.61 -2.55 -11.82
CA ALA A 15 1.03 -2.26 -10.46
C ALA A 15 1.52 -0.80 -10.36
N ILE A 16 0.60 0.13 -10.12
CA ILE A 16 0.89 1.56 -10.04
C ILE A 16 1.18 1.93 -8.58
N TYR A 17 2.44 2.26 -8.28
CA TYR A 17 2.90 2.71 -6.96
C TYR A 17 3.03 4.25 -6.95
N GLU A 18 4.23 4.80 -6.87
CA GLU A 18 4.52 6.24 -6.68
C GLU A 18 3.90 7.14 -7.75
N HIS A 19 3.73 6.62 -8.97
CA HIS A 19 3.16 7.36 -10.09
C HIS A 19 1.75 7.91 -9.80
N LYS A 20 0.96 7.26 -8.92
CA LYS A 20 -0.38 7.73 -8.58
C LYS A 20 -0.39 9.12 -7.92
N ALA A 21 0.71 9.51 -7.26
CA ALA A 21 0.84 10.83 -6.66
C ALA A 21 0.85 11.95 -7.70
N ALA A 22 1.48 11.70 -8.86
CA ALA A 22 1.52 12.67 -9.95
C ALA A 22 0.12 12.97 -10.52
N LEU A 23 -0.79 12.00 -10.47
CA LEU A 23 -2.16 12.16 -10.98
C LEU A 23 -2.96 13.23 -10.23
N ILE A 24 -2.60 13.49 -8.97
CA ILE A 24 -3.22 14.51 -8.11
C ILE A 24 -2.31 15.71 -7.85
N GLY A 25 -1.20 15.84 -8.58
CA GLY A 25 -0.24 16.93 -8.43
C GLY A 25 0.39 16.99 -7.03
N ARG A 26 0.75 15.83 -6.47
CA ARG A 26 1.43 15.70 -5.17
C ARG A 26 2.71 14.88 -5.30
N SER A 27 3.61 15.01 -4.32
CA SER A 27 4.79 14.15 -4.24
C SER A 27 4.47 12.76 -3.72
N PRO A 28 5.26 11.73 -4.06
CA PRO A 28 5.18 10.42 -3.41
C PRO A 28 5.32 10.52 -1.89
N GLU A 29 6.18 11.42 -1.40
CA GLU A 29 6.35 11.70 0.03
C GLU A 29 5.03 12.12 0.69
N GLU A 30 4.36 13.15 0.17
CA GLU A 30 3.11 13.67 0.72
C GLU A 30 2.03 12.58 0.76
N VAL A 31 1.88 11.86 -0.35
CA VAL A 31 0.84 10.83 -0.48
C VAL A 31 1.13 9.64 0.42
N SER A 32 2.40 9.27 0.60
CA SER A 32 2.81 8.13 1.43
C SER A 32 2.61 8.33 2.94
N HIS A 33 2.31 9.56 3.39
CA HIS A 33 2.04 9.89 4.79
C HIS A 33 0.58 10.29 5.06
N SER A 34 -0.30 10.20 4.05
CA SER A 34 -1.71 10.57 4.20
C SER A 34 -2.65 9.59 3.53
N ALA A 35 -3.44 8.88 4.33
CA ALA A 35 -4.51 8.01 3.81
C ALA A 35 -5.52 8.80 2.96
N ASN A 36 -5.75 10.09 3.25
CA ASN A 36 -6.64 10.93 2.45
C ASN A 36 -6.07 11.17 1.04
N LEU A 37 -4.78 11.53 0.97
CA LEU A 37 -4.12 11.77 -0.32
C LEU A 37 -3.98 10.47 -1.10
N LEU A 38 -3.67 9.36 -0.43
CA LEU A 38 -3.58 8.05 -1.07
C LEU A 38 -4.93 7.60 -1.67
N THR A 39 -6.03 7.77 -0.92
CA THR A 39 -7.38 7.54 -1.45
C THR A 39 -7.62 8.41 -2.69
N ALA A 40 -7.35 9.72 -2.64
CA ALA A 40 -7.56 10.60 -3.79
C ALA A 40 -6.75 10.18 -5.03
N ALA A 41 -5.50 9.80 -4.84
CA ALA A 41 -4.63 9.29 -5.90
C ALA A 41 -5.16 7.99 -6.53
N ILE A 42 -5.64 7.05 -5.70
CA ILE A 42 -6.24 5.79 -6.17
C ILE A 42 -7.53 6.06 -6.96
N LEU A 43 -8.38 6.98 -6.50
CA LEU A 43 -9.60 7.32 -7.22
C LEU A 43 -9.29 7.93 -8.60
N GLU A 44 -8.26 8.75 -8.68
CA GLU A 44 -7.82 9.35 -9.94
C GLU A 44 -7.17 8.31 -10.87
N GLU A 45 -6.42 7.35 -10.33
CA GLU A 45 -5.91 6.19 -11.06
C GLU A 45 -7.03 5.36 -11.67
N ILE A 46 -8.08 5.03 -10.89
CA ILE A 46 -9.27 4.32 -11.37
C ILE A 46 -9.93 5.10 -12.50
N ARG A 47 -10.07 6.42 -12.34
CA ARG A 47 -10.72 7.29 -13.34
C ARG A 47 -9.94 7.35 -14.65
N ILE A 48 -8.61 7.46 -14.58
CA ILE A 48 -7.74 7.63 -15.75
C ILE A 48 -7.51 6.30 -16.46
N TYR A 49 -7.14 5.26 -15.72
CA TYR A 49 -6.73 4.00 -16.32
C TYR A 49 -7.90 3.05 -16.48
N GLN A 50 -8.89 3.03 -15.57
CA GLN A 50 -9.97 2.03 -15.64
C GLN A 50 -9.42 0.58 -15.67
N ALA A 51 -8.33 0.35 -14.93
CA ALA A 51 -7.72 -0.96 -14.74
C ALA A 51 -8.71 -1.94 -14.06
N ASP A 52 -8.50 -3.24 -14.28
CA ASP A 52 -9.32 -4.28 -13.66
C ASP A 52 -8.98 -4.47 -12.18
N PHE A 53 -7.76 -4.12 -11.80
CA PHE A 53 -7.24 -4.18 -10.43
C PHE A 53 -6.44 -2.93 -10.12
N VAL A 54 -6.41 -2.57 -8.83
CA VAL A 54 -5.71 -1.38 -8.36
C VAL A 54 -4.81 -1.75 -7.20
N THR A 55 -3.58 -1.26 -7.25
CA THR A 55 -2.64 -1.35 -6.14
C THR A 55 -2.90 -0.22 -5.14
N VAL A 56 -3.19 -0.57 -3.89
CA VAL A 56 -3.38 0.43 -2.83
C VAL A 56 -2.06 1.07 -2.42
N GLY A 57 -0.98 0.29 -2.37
CA GLY A 57 0.33 0.77 -1.94
C GLY A 57 0.88 1.87 -2.84
N ILE A 58 1.61 2.80 -2.24
CA ILE A 58 2.46 3.77 -2.96
C ILE A 58 3.96 3.45 -2.81
N ASP A 59 4.30 2.60 -1.85
CA ASP A 59 5.64 2.13 -1.55
C ASP A 59 5.56 0.62 -1.33
N VAL A 60 6.37 -0.12 -2.06
CA VAL A 60 6.34 -1.59 -2.08
C VAL A 60 7.44 -2.22 -1.23
N TYR A 61 8.49 -1.48 -0.86
CA TYR A 61 9.71 -2.08 -0.29
C TYR A 61 9.95 -1.71 1.17
N ASN A 62 9.43 -0.58 1.65
CA ASN A 62 9.87 -0.07 2.94
C ASN A 62 8.86 -0.26 4.07
N VAL A 63 7.63 -0.72 3.81
CA VAL A 63 6.56 -0.74 4.83
C VAL A 63 6.85 -1.77 5.93
N GLU A 64 7.28 -2.98 5.56
CA GLU A 64 7.67 -4.06 6.46
C GLU A 64 8.94 -3.67 7.24
N ALA A 65 9.95 -3.19 6.53
CA ALA A 65 11.20 -2.78 7.14
C ALA A 65 10.99 -1.61 8.12
N GLN A 66 10.11 -0.66 7.80
CA GLN A 66 9.70 0.41 8.71
C GLN A 66 8.99 -0.15 9.95
N ALA A 67 8.11 -1.14 9.79
CA ALA A 67 7.46 -1.80 10.92
C ALA A 67 8.47 -2.55 11.81
N CYS A 68 9.60 -2.99 11.24
CA CYS A 68 10.74 -3.53 11.98
C CYS A 68 11.70 -2.47 12.54
N GLY A 69 11.36 -1.18 12.47
CA GLY A 69 12.15 -0.07 13.03
C GLY A 69 13.11 0.62 12.06
N ALA A 70 13.11 0.28 10.76
CA ALA A 70 13.89 1.02 9.78
C ALA A 70 13.37 2.45 9.61
N GLN A 71 14.28 3.41 9.47
CA GLN A 71 13.92 4.77 9.13
C GLN A 71 13.69 4.88 7.63
N VAL A 72 12.49 5.30 7.24
CA VAL A 72 12.17 5.64 5.84
C VAL A 72 12.32 7.15 5.67
N VAL A 73 13.03 7.55 4.61
CA VAL A 73 13.21 8.94 4.23
C VAL A 73 12.78 9.12 2.78
N THR A 74 12.54 10.37 2.38
CA THR A 74 12.49 10.74 0.97
C THR A 74 13.50 11.85 0.74
N THR A 75 14.24 11.79 -0.36
CA THR A 75 15.36 12.71 -0.64
C THR A 75 14.96 13.85 -1.57
N GLY A 76 13.66 14.07 -1.76
CA GLY A 76 13.11 15.17 -2.54
C GLY A 76 11.66 14.93 -2.98
N PRO A 77 11.01 15.94 -3.58
CA PRO A 77 9.59 15.91 -3.91
C PRO A 77 9.21 14.93 -5.03
N GLN A 78 10.19 14.34 -5.72
CA GLN A 78 9.98 13.32 -6.75
C GLN A 78 10.68 11.99 -6.39
N ALA A 79 11.30 11.93 -5.20
CA ALA A 79 11.98 10.74 -4.74
C ALA A 79 10.96 9.71 -4.25
N CYS A 80 11.27 8.44 -4.48
CA CYS A 80 10.57 7.37 -3.80
C CYS A 80 10.99 7.34 -2.32
N PRO A 81 10.17 6.77 -1.43
CA PRO A 81 10.61 6.45 -0.09
C PRO A 81 11.75 5.44 -0.14
N GLU A 82 12.76 5.65 0.70
CA GLU A 82 13.98 4.87 0.76
C GLU A 82 14.40 4.62 2.20
N ILE A 83 15.10 3.52 2.46
CA ILE A 83 15.77 3.26 3.73
C ILE A 83 17.26 3.55 3.53
N PRO A 84 17.78 4.67 4.06
CA PRO A 84 19.17 5.08 3.80
C PRO A 84 20.16 4.25 4.62
N ILE A 85 19.71 3.69 5.74
CA ILE A 85 20.52 2.92 6.67
C ILE A 85 19.74 1.65 7.02
N PRO A 86 20.25 0.46 6.68
CA PRO A 86 19.62 -0.80 7.07
C PRO A 86 19.46 -0.88 8.59
N PRO A 87 18.35 -1.45 9.10
CA PRO A 87 18.12 -1.56 10.55
C PRO A 87 19.16 -2.46 11.25
N TRP A 88 19.83 -3.34 10.51
CA TRP A 88 20.88 -4.22 11.02
C TRP A 88 22.08 -4.27 10.07
N SER A 89 23.29 -4.38 10.65
CA SER A 89 24.47 -4.84 9.92
C SER A 89 24.54 -6.36 9.94
N VAL A 90 25.38 -6.96 9.08
CA VAL A 90 25.59 -8.42 9.06
C VAL A 90 26.03 -8.95 10.42
N GLU A 91 26.86 -8.19 11.16
CA GLU A 91 27.39 -8.55 12.48
C GLU A 91 26.36 -8.38 13.61
N ARG A 92 25.30 -7.60 13.37
CA ARG A 92 24.25 -7.28 14.34
C ARG A 92 22.88 -7.80 13.92
N LEU A 93 22.83 -8.71 12.96
CA LEU A 93 21.59 -9.33 12.53
C LEU A 93 21.04 -10.19 13.69
N PRO A 94 19.80 -9.93 14.13
CA PRO A 94 19.19 -10.74 15.17
C PRO A 94 18.98 -12.18 14.67
N ARG A 95 19.19 -13.16 15.57
CA ARG A 95 18.95 -14.57 15.25
C ARG A 95 17.47 -14.89 15.08
N GLU A 96 16.63 -14.13 15.76
CA GLU A 96 15.18 -14.22 15.74
C GLU A 96 14.61 -12.82 15.59
N LEU A 97 13.64 -12.66 14.69
CA LEU A 97 12.92 -11.40 14.49
C LEU A 97 11.52 -11.55 15.06
N GLU A 98 11.15 -10.64 15.96
CA GLU A 98 9.77 -10.53 16.37
C GLU A 98 8.93 -10.00 15.21
N VAL A 99 7.74 -10.58 15.02
CA VAL A 99 6.77 -10.07 14.05
C VAL A 99 6.27 -8.71 14.55
N PRO A 100 6.39 -7.62 13.77
CA PRO A 100 5.88 -6.32 14.18
C PRO A 100 4.38 -6.36 14.51
N ALA A 101 3.94 -5.44 15.38
CA ALA A 101 2.53 -5.34 15.77
C ALA A 101 1.65 -4.71 14.66
N ILE A 102 1.48 -5.42 13.55
CA ILE A 102 0.64 -5.01 12.42
C ILE A 102 -0.84 -5.01 12.83
N PRO A 103 -1.65 -3.99 12.44
CA PRO A 103 -1.31 -2.89 11.52
C PRO A 103 -0.80 -1.60 12.20
N ARG A 104 -0.50 -1.63 13.51
CA ARG A 104 -0.12 -0.42 14.27
C ARG A 104 1.28 0.08 13.96
N GLU A 105 2.20 -0.83 13.60
CA GLU A 105 3.56 -0.49 13.22
C GLU A 105 3.70 -0.11 11.75
N GLY A 106 4.71 0.71 11.44
CA GLY A 106 4.97 1.21 10.08
C GLY A 106 3.80 2.02 9.52
N ARG A 107 3.52 1.83 8.21
CA ARG A 107 2.43 2.53 7.50
C ARG A 107 1.26 1.61 7.15
N PHE A 108 1.18 0.42 7.73
CA PHE A 108 0.10 -0.54 7.43
C PHE A 108 -1.30 0.03 7.70
N GLN A 109 -1.51 0.71 8.83
CA GLN A 109 -2.81 1.32 9.14
C GLN A 109 -3.23 2.35 8.08
N LEU A 110 -2.30 3.18 7.59
CA LEU A 110 -2.57 4.17 6.55
C LEU A 110 -3.04 3.49 5.26
N LEU A 111 -2.35 2.43 4.83
CA LEU A 111 -2.71 1.67 3.63
C LEU A 111 -4.08 1.01 3.78
N LEU A 112 -4.36 0.41 4.93
CA LEU A 112 -5.66 -0.20 5.23
C LEU A 112 -6.79 0.83 5.24
N ASP A 113 -6.56 2.01 5.81
CA ASP A 113 -7.56 3.08 5.83
C ASP A 113 -7.86 3.59 4.43
N ALA A 114 -6.83 3.76 3.58
CA ALA A 114 -7.03 4.14 2.19
C ALA A 114 -7.81 3.07 1.41
N ALA A 115 -7.46 1.78 1.58
CA ALA A 115 -8.13 0.66 0.95
C ALA A 115 -9.62 0.60 1.33
N ARG A 116 -9.93 0.76 2.62
CA ARG A 116 -11.30 0.77 3.15
C ARG A 116 -12.11 1.90 2.52
N ARG A 117 -11.59 3.12 2.50
CA ARG A 117 -12.29 4.28 1.92
C ARG A 117 -12.57 4.11 0.44
N VAL A 118 -11.61 3.59 -0.32
CA VAL A 118 -11.82 3.28 -1.75
C VAL A 118 -12.92 2.23 -1.88
N THR A 119 -12.85 1.16 -1.08
CA THR A 119 -13.87 0.10 -1.09
C THR A 119 -15.25 0.65 -0.75
N ASP A 120 -15.40 1.48 0.28
CA ASP A 120 -16.67 2.10 0.70
C ASP A 120 -17.28 3.00 -0.40
N ILE A 121 -16.45 3.59 -1.26
CA ILE A 121 -16.93 4.36 -2.43
C ILE A 121 -17.47 3.43 -3.52
N PHE A 122 -16.85 2.26 -3.70
CA PHE A 122 -17.20 1.28 -4.72
C PHE A 122 -18.06 0.11 -4.21
N THR A 123 -18.55 0.14 -2.96
CA THR A 123 -19.47 -0.86 -2.42
C THR A 123 -20.80 -0.80 -3.17
N GLY A 124 -20.85 -1.60 -4.24
CA GLY A 124 -21.83 -1.64 -5.32
C GLY A 124 -21.26 -2.28 -6.59
N SER A 125 -19.92 -2.29 -6.77
CA SER A 125 -19.24 -2.80 -7.98
C SER A 125 -17.94 -3.58 -7.72
N SER A 126 -17.45 -3.69 -6.49
CA SER A 126 -16.21 -4.43 -6.19
C SER A 126 -16.21 -5.03 -4.78
N SER A 127 -15.63 -6.22 -4.61
CA SER A 127 -15.46 -6.89 -3.33
C SER A 127 -13.99 -6.93 -2.92
N MET A 128 -13.66 -6.31 -1.79
CA MET A 128 -12.37 -6.44 -1.10
C MET A 128 -12.54 -7.41 0.07
N PHE A 129 -11.77 -8.50 0.10
CA PHE A 129 -11.74 -9.44 1.20
C PHE A 129 -10.54 -9.12 2.09
N VAL A 130 -10.80 -8.70 3.34
CA VAL A 130 -9.78 -8.58 4.37
C VAL A 130 -10.18 -9.53 5.49
N ASP A 131 -9.56 -10.71 5.54
CA ASP A 131 -9.76 -11.67 6.64
C ASP A 131 -8.87 -11.25 7.82
N THR A 132 -9.49 -10.61 8.81
CA THR A 132 -8.86 -10.29 10.09
C THR A 132 -9.20 -11.30 11.19
N SER A 133 -9.92 -12.38 10.86
CA SER A 133 -10.41 -13.36 11.84
C SER A 133 -9.34 -14.37 12.25
N ARG A 134 -8.23 -14.44 11.51
CA ARG A 134 -7.08 -15.28 11.84
C ARG A 134 -5.98 -14.46 12.50
N PRO A 135 -5.48 -14.86 13.69
CA PRO A 135 -4.28 -14.28 14.25
C PRO A 135 -3.09 -14.54 13.30
N TRP A 136 -2.23 -13.54 13.16
CA TRP A 136 -0.93 -13.64 12.50
C TRP A 136 0.17 -13.49 13.55
N PRO A 137 1.21 -14.36 13.58
CA PRO A 137 1.45 -15.50 12.68
C PRO A 137 0.46 -16.66 12.92
N PRO A 138 0.21 -17.50 11.91
CA PRO A 138 -0.56 -18.73 12.11
C PRO A 138 0.15 -19.61 13.13
N THR A 139 -0.59 -20.10 14.13
CA THR A 139 -0.13 -21.11 15.09
C THR A 139 0.19 -22.44 14.41
#